data_AF-A0AAU8EX03-F1
#
_entry.id   AF-A0AAU8EX03-F1
#
_cell.length_a   1.000
_cell.length_b   1.000
_cell.length_c   1.000
_cell.angle_alpha   90.00
_cell.angle_beta   90.00
_cell.angle_gamma   90.00
#
_symmetry.space_group_name_H-M   'P 1'
#
loop_
_entity.id
_entity.type
_entity.pdbx_description
1 polymer ?
#
loop_
_entity_poly.entity_id
_entity_poly.type
_entity_poly.pdbx_seq_one_letter_code
_entity_poly.pdbx_strand_id
1 'polypeptide(L)'
;MFGLTVLDLALILTLLSYLIYGLRNGFLVTVGGLAGFAAGAVAAFLSVPLVSDFVEDSGWRLTAIIGTAVLLVVLGNALGTMIGRSIRSAVRMQPLRAVDRVIGGALNLIVSALVMSMLAFSISALGVPFVSQQLAESKVIRFIDGLTPNPVKSAMAQLRSAVIGDGIPTLIEGIGQDQQVPVPNASTDTPALNRAAGSVLKIAGTAFQCGQNQTGTGFVVSPGRVVTNAHVVAGVSQPVVEIPGGGAMPGRVVYFDSKRDLAVLAVDGLTTAALPLSPDLPAGTAAAFAGYPHGGPYTSKPATVQGISTVLVPDIYGNNPVPDEVYKLAGDVQPGNSGGPLLTTNGAVAGVIFAKTTTDAAMGFAIPMIDLRPVAAEAPSLSSPVSSGQCIQQ
;
A
#
# COMPACT_ATOMS: atom_id res chain seq x y z
N MET A 1 8.40 27.81 18.45
CA MET A 1 7.49 26.78 19.02
C MET A 1 7.52 25.60 18.04
N PHE A 2 7.85 24.38 18.47
CA PHE A 2 8.41 23.25 17.69
C PHE A 2 7.66 22.73 16.43
N GLY A 3 6.64 23.43 15.93
CA GLY A 3 5.85 23.04 14.75
C GLY A 3 5.23 21.65 14.90
N LEU A 4 4.78 21.32 16.11
CA LEU A 4 4.09 20.07 16.43
C LEU A 4 2.59 20.27 16.21
N THR A 5 1.95 19.31 15.57
CA THR A 5 0.50 19.28 15.38
C THR A 5 -0.21 18.84 16.67
N VAL A 6 -1.52 19.03 16.76
CA VAL A 6 -2.34 18.47 17.85
C VAL A 6 -2.22 16.94 17.89
N LEU A 7 -2.15 16.31 16.71
CA LEU A 7 -1.91 14.88 16.57
C LEU A 7 -0.55 14.48 17.17
N ASP A 8 0.52 15.23 16.91
CA ASP A 8 1.84 14.95 17.49
C ASP A 8 1.80 14.98 19.02
N LEU A 9 1.11 15.95 19.62
CA LEU A 9 0.96 16.04 21.08
C LEU A 9 0.21 14.82 21.63
N ALA A 10 -0.88 14.41 20.99
CA ALA A 10 -1.64 13.23 21.38
C ALA A 10 -0.79 11.95 21.28
N LEU A 11 -0.04 11.78 20.18
CA LEU A 11 0.84 10.64 19.98
C LEU A 11 1.99 10.60 21.00
N ILE A 12 2.62 11.75 21.29
CA ILE A 12 3.67 11.84 22.32
C ILE A 12 3.12 11.45 23.69
N LEU A 13 1.97 12.01 24.10
CA LEU A 13 1.35 11.66 25.38
C LEU A 13 1.02 10.16 25.46
N THR A 14 0.52 9.59 24.36
CA THR A 14 0.23 8.16 24.27
C THR A 14 1.50 7.32 24.41
N LEU A 15 2.56 7.64 23.67
CA LEU A 15 3.86 6.96 23.76
C LEU A 15 4.48 7.08 25.16
N LEU A 16 4.39 8.25 25.79
CA LEU A 16 4.85 8.47 27.17
C LEU A 16 4.04 7.62 28.16
N SER A 17 2.73 7.50 27.97
CA SER A 17 1.90 6.63 28.82
C SER A 17 2.32 5.16 28.72
N TYR A 18 2.61 4.67 27.51
CA TYR A 18 3.12 3.32 27.28
C TYR A 18 4.53 3.12 27.82
N LEU A 19 5.42 4.12 27.70
CA LEU A 19 6.74 4.08 28.32
C LEU A 19 6.63 3.97 29.84
N ILE A 20 5.80 4.80 30.47
CA ILE A 20 5.57 4.77 31.93
C ILE A 20 4.97 3.42 32.34
N TYR A 21 4.02 2.89 31.58
CA TYR A 21 3.45 1.57 31.82
C TYR A 21 4.52 0.47 31.77
N GLY A 22 5.38 0.47 30.75
CA GLY A 22 6.48 -0.52 30.63
C GLY A 22 7.51 -0.39 31.75
N LEU A 23 7.90 0.84 32.11
CA LEU A 23 8.82 1.12 33.22
C LEU A 23 8.25 0.65 34.58
N ARG A 24 6.93 0.73 34.78
CA ARG A 24 6.26 0.25 36.00
C ARG A 24 6.16 -1.27 36.05
N ASN A 25 5.76 -1.89 34.93
CA ASN A 25 5.45 -3.31 34.86
C ASN A 25 6.67 -4.23 34.61
N GLY A 26 7.77 -3.71 34.09
CA GLY A 26 8.98 -4.48 33.79
C GLY A 26 8.89 -5.28 32.48
N PHE A 27 10.01 -5.89 32.09
CA PHE A 27 10.17 -6.58 30.81
C PHE A 27 9.29 -7.83 30.72
N LEU A 28 9.34 -8.71 31.72
CA LEU A 28 8.59 -9.99 31.68
C LEU A 28 7.07 -9.80 31.57
N VAL A 29 6.52 -8.77 32.22
CA VAL A 29 5.08 -8.44 32.12
C VAL A 29 4.76 -7.87 30.75
N THR A 30 5.65 -7.03 30.21
CA THR A 30 5.49 -6.43 28.88
C THR A 30 5.55 -7.51 27.79
N VAL A 31 6.59 -8.36 27.80
CA VAL A 31 6.72 -9.50 26.87
C VAL A 31 5.55 -10.44 27.00
N GLY A 32 5.14 -10.78 28.23
CA GLY A 32 3.98 -11.61 28.47
C GLY A 32 2.71 -11.02 27.84
N GLY A 33 2.45 -9.73 28.07
CA GLY A 33 1.31 -9.04 27.47
C GLY A 33 1.35 -8.99 25.94
N LEU A 34 2.53 -8.79 25.36
CA LEU A 34 2.73 -8.79 23.91
C LEU A 34 2.50 -10.16 23.28
N ALA A 35 3.08 -11.21 23.89
CA ALA A 35 2.85 -12.60 23.46
C ALA A 35 1.37 -12.98 23.59
N GLY A 36 0.72 -12.56 24.68
CA GLY A 36 -0.70 -12.74 24.89
C GLY A 36 -1.56 -12.00 23.85
N PHE A 37 -1.22 -10.75 23.54
CA PHE A 37 -1.88 -9.96 22.49
C PHE A 37 -1.76 -10.66 21.13
N ALA A 38 -0.55 -11.10 20.75
CA ALA A 38 -0.31 -11.79 19.49
C ALA A 38 -1.10 -13.11 19.41
N ALA A 39 -1.10 -13.91 20.47
CA ALA A 39 -1.91 -15.13 20.55
C ALA A 39 -3.41 -14.83 20.44
N GLY A 40 -3.89 -13.76 21.09
CA GLY A 40 -5.27 -13.29 20.98
C GLY A 40 -5.64 -12.84 19.57
N ALA A 41 -4.73 -12.16 18.85
CA ALA A 41 -4.94 -11.75 17.46
C ALA A 41 -4.96 -12.95 16.49
N VAL A 42 -4.10 -13.94 16.69
CA VAL A 42 -4.13 -15.20 15.92
C VAL A 42 -5.45 -15.94 16.19
N ALA A 43 -5.87 -16.06 17.46
CA ALA A 43 -7.14 -16.66 17.80
C ALA A 43 -8.33 -15.91 17.19
N ALA A 44 -8.28 -14.57 17.18
CA ALA A 44 -9.28 -13.72 16.53
C ALA A 44 -9.39 -14.03 15.03
N PHE A 45 -8.27 -14.10 14.32
CA PHE A 45 -8.26 -14.46 12.90
C PHE A 45 -8.84 -15.86 12.65
N LEU A 46 -8.42 -16.86 13.44
CA LEU A 46 -8.93 -18.22 13.34
C LEU A 46 -10.42 -18.34 13.72
N SER A 47 -10.94 -17.39 14.50
CA SER A 47 -12.36 -17.36 14.89
C SER A 47 -13.28 -16.80 13.80
N VAL A 48 -12.75 -16.10 12.78
CA VAL A 48 -13.55 -15.52 11.70
C VAL A 48 -14.49 -16.52 11.01
N PRO A 49 -14.02 -17.71 10.53
CA PRO A 49 -14.94 -18.68 9.94
C PRO A 49 -15.98 -19.19 10.94
N LEU A 50 -15.57 -19.50 12.18
CA LEU A 50 -16.47 -19.99 13.22
C LEU A 50 -17.59 -18.99 13.58
N VAL A 51 -17.25 -17.71 13.70
CA VAL A 51 -18.24 -16.64 13.98
C VAL A 51 -19.13 -16.40 12.76
N SER A 52 -18.57 -16.49 11.56
CA SER A 52 -19.32 -16.31 10.31
C SER A 52 -20.35 -17.42 10.08
N ASP A 53 -20.04 -18.65 10.49
CA ASP A 53 -20.97 -19.78 10.44
C ASP A 53 -22.06 -19.69 11.52
N PHE A 54 -21.75 -19.08 12.67
CA PHE A 54 -22.70 -18.96 13.79
C PHE A 54 -23.66 -17.77 13.64
N VAL A 55 -23.23 -16.70 12.97
CA VAL A 55 -24.03 -15.47 12.75
C VAL A 55 -24.43 -15.39 11.29
N GLU A 56 -25.58 -15.98 10.97
CA GLU A 56 -26.14 -16.03 9.62
C GLU A 56 -26.61 -14.64 9.12
N ASP A 57 -27.00 -13.73 10.03
CA ASP A 57 -27.47 -12.39 9.69
C ASP A 57 -26.32 -11.49 9.22
N SER A 58 -26.42 -11.02 7.97
CA SER A 58 -25.39 -10.21 7.30
C SER A 58 -25.14 -8.85 7.98
N GLY A 59 -26.14 -8.28 8.68
CA GLY A 59 -26.02 -7.01 9.38
C GLY A 59 -25.23 -7.10 10.69
N TRP A 60 -25.37 -8.22 11.42
CA TRP A 60 -24.70 -8.42 12.70
C TRP A 60 -23.36 -9.15 12.59
N ARG A 61 -23.13 -9.90 11.50
CA ARG A 61 -21.92 -10.70 11.33
C ARG A 61 -20.63 -9.89 11.47
N LEU A 62 -20.56 -8.71 10.85
CA LEU A 62 -19.37 -7.85 10.96
C LEU A 62 -19.13 -7.38 12.40
N THR A 63 -20.19 -6.96 13.08
CA THR A 63 -20.13 -6.53 14.50
C THR A 63 -19.72 -7.68 15.41
N ALA A 64 -20.21 -8.90 15.16
CA ALA A 64 -19.85 -10.09 15.91
C ALA A 64 -18.37 -10.48 15.70
N ILE A 65 -17.88 -10.41 14.46
CA ILE A 65 -16.46 -10.67 14.15
C ILE A 65 -15.57 -9.65 14.86
N ILE A 66 -15.87 -8.35 14.74
CA ILE A 66 -15.08 -7.29 15.39
C ILE A 66 -15.14 -7.44 16.92
N GLY A 67 -16.33 -7.66 17.49
CA GLY A 67 -16.50 -7.84 18.92
C GLY A 67 -15.73 -9.04 19.46
N THR A 68 -15.76 -10.17 18.76
CA THR A 68 -15.03 -11.39 19.11
C THR A 68 -13.52 -11.17 19.00
N ALA A 69 -13.06 -10.50 17.94
CA ALA A 69 -11.65 -10.18 17.75
C ALA A 69 -11.12 -9.29 18.88
N VAL A 70 -11.83 -8.22 19.23
CA VAL A 70 -11.47 -7.33 20.35
C VAL A 70 -11.43 -8.10 21.67
N LEU A 71 -12.43 -8.93 21.94
CA LEU A 71 -12.49 -9.73 23.17
C LEU A 71 -11.29 -10.68 23.28
N LEU A 72 -10.98 -11.44 22.23
CA LEU A 72 -9.88 -12.41 22.23
C LEU A 72 -8.52 -11.73 22.38
N VAL A 73 -8.32 -10.57 21.73
CA VAL A 73 -7.10 -9.78 21.86
C VAL A 73 -6.93 -9.25 23.30
N VAL A 74 -8.00 -8.72 23.91
CA VAL A 74 -7.99 -8.22 25.29
C VAL A 74 -7.74 -9.36 26.28
N LEU A 75 -8.43 -10.49 26.13
CA LEU A 75 -8.24 -11.67 26.98
C LEU A 75 -6.82 -12.23 26.84
N GLY A 76 -6.32 -12.36 25.62
CA GLY A 76 -4.96 -12.81 25.34
C GLY A 76 -3.93 -11.91 26.04
N ASN A 77 -4.03 -10.58 25.87
CA ASN A 77 -3.15 -9.63 26.54
C ASN A 77 -3.25 -9.74 28.07
N ALA A 78 -4.46 -9.84 28.62
CA ALA A 78 -4.67 -10.00 30.07
C ALA A 78 -4.01 -11.27 30.60
N LEU A 79 -4.22 -12.42 29.97
CA LEU A 79 -3.60 -13.70 30.34
C LEU A 79 -2.07 -13.64 30.21
N GLY A 80 -1.57 -13.07 29.13
CA GLY A 80 -0.15 -12.89 28.90
C GLY A 80 0.51 -12.02 29.97
N THR A 81 -0.12 -10.90 30.35
CA THR A 81 0.39 -10.07 31.45
C THR A 81 0.31 -10.78 32.80
N MET A 82 -0.71 -11.58 33.06
CA MET A 82 -0.81 -12.40 34.27
C MET A 82 0.34 -13.41 34.36
N ILE A 83 0.58 -14.16 33.29
CA ILE A 83 1.70 -15.12 33.21
C ILE A 83 3.04 -14.39 33.39
N GLY A 84 3.22 -13.25 32.72
CA GLY A 84 4.42 -12.42 32.86
C GLY A 84 4.65 -11.94 34.30
N ARG A 85 3.58 -11.57 35.02
CA ARG A 85 3.65 -11.21 36.45
C ARG A 85 4.04 -12.40 37.31
N SER A 86 3.45 -13.57 37.06
CA SER A 86 3.78 -14.80 37.78
C SER A 86 5.24 -15.19 37.61
N ILE A 87 5.77 -15.19 36.38
CA ILE A 87 7.19 -15.48 36.10
C ILE A 87 8.10 -14.43 36.76
N ARG A 88 7.75 -13.14 36.65
CA ARG A 88 8.52 -12.06 37.31
C ARG A 88 8.59 -12.24 38.82
N SER A 89 7.54 -12.73 39.46
CA SER A 89 7.52 -12.98 40.90
C SER A 89 8.44 -14.14 41.33
N ALA A 90 8.71 -15.09 40.44
CA ALA A 90 9.60 -16.22 40.67
C ALA A 90 11.09 -15.85 40.54
N VAL A 91 11.43 -14.85 39.71
CA VAL A 91 12.82 -14.41 39.49
C VAL A 91 13.22 -13.32 40.50
N ARG A 92 13.86 -13.70 41.61
CA ARG A 92 14.20 -12.82 42.75
C ARG A 92 15.57 -12.10 42.70
N MET A 93 16.16 -11.86 41.53
CA MET A 93 17.46 -11.16 41.47
C MET A 93 17.31 -9.63 41.56
N GLN A 94 17.76 -9.02 42.67
CA GLN A 94 17.61 -7.58 42.96
C GLN A 94 18.36 -6.59 42.05
N PRO A 95 19.63 -6.80 41.63
CA PRO A 95 20.36 -5.82 40.82
C PRO A 95 19.83 -5.68 39.39
N LEU A 96 19.04 -6.65 38.92
CA LEU A 96 18.46 -6.66 37.56
C LEU A 96 17.12 -5.92 37.45
N ARG A 97 16.55 -5.43 38.56
CA ARG A 97 15.20 -4.81 38.54
C ARG A 97 15.15 -3.46 37.82
N ALA A 98 16.22 -2.66 37.91
CA ALA A 98 16.29 -1.40 37.17
C ALA A 98 16.40 -1.66 35.67
N VAL A 99 17.26 -2.62 35.28
CA VAL A 99 17.44 -3.06 33.90
C VAL A 99 16.14 -3.66 33.34
N ASP A 100 15.46 -4.53 34.08
CA ASP A 100 14.14 -5.10 33.72
C ASP A 100 13.10 -4.01 33.43
N ARG A 101 13.05 -2.96 34.24
CA ARG A 101 12.13 -1.83 34.02
C ARG A 101 12.50 -1.05 32.77
N VAL A 102 13.77 -0.70 32.59
CA VAL A 102 14.23 0.07 31.43
C VAL A 102 13.98 -0.71 30.14
N ILE A 103 14.31 -2.00 30.11
CA ILE A 103 14.04 -2.87 28.95
C ILE A 103 12.53 -3.01 28.71
N GLY A 104 11.72 -3.19 29.76
CA GLY A 104 10.26 -3.23 29.63
C GLY A 104 9.67 -1.93 29.08
N GLY A 105 10.16 -0.79 29.56
CA GLY A 105 9.79 0.54 29.04
C GLY A 105 10.16 0.70 27.57
N ALA A 106 11.40 0.38 27.21
CA ALA A 106 11.89 0.49 25.83
C ALA A 106 11.12 -0.44 24.88
N LEU A 107 10.92 -1.71 25.25
CA LEU A 107 10.17 -2.67 24.46
C LEU A 107 8.73 -2.22 24.25
N ASN A 108 8.05 -1.79 25.32
CA ASN A 108 6.66 -1.34 25.21
C ASN A 108 6.55 -0.09 24.33
N LEU A 109 7.51 0.83 24.43
CA LEU A 109 7.57 2.02 23.59
C LEU A 109 7.75 1.64 22.11
N ILE A 110 8.69 0.73 21.79
CA ILE A 110 8.94 0.27 20.42
C ILE A 110 7.67 -0.38 19.85
N VAL A 111 7.04 -1.30 20.59
CA VAL A 111 5.84 -1.97 20.08
C VAL A 111 4.68 -1.01 19.93
N SER A 112 4.47 -0.11 20.90
CA SER A 112 3.40 0.89 20.81
C SER A 112 3.62 1.84 19.63
N ALA A 113 4.87 2.22 19.35
CA ALA A 113 5.22 3.01 18.17
C ALA A 113 4.94 2.25 16.87
N LEU A 114 5.29 0.96 16.79
CA LEU A 114 4.99 0.11 15.63
C LEU A 114 3.48 -0.05 15.41
N VAL A 115 2.70 -0.26 16.48
CA VAL A 115 1.23 -0.32 16.42
C VAL A 115 0.65 1.01 15.95
N MET A 116 1.13 2.14 16.48
CA MET A 116 0.70 3.46 16.01
C MET A 116 1.03 3.69 14.53
N SER A 117 2.23 3.26 14.08
CA SER A 117 2.61 3.31 12.67
C SER A 117 1.69 2.46 11.80
N MET A 118 1.34 1.25 12.26
CA MET A 118 0.39 0.37 11.58
C MET A 118 -0.99 0.99 11.43
N LEU A 119 -1.49 1.62 12.50
CA LEU A 119 -2.77 2.31 12.50
C LEU A 119 -2.74 3.54 11.59
N ALA A 120 -1.68 4.34 11.66
CA ALA A 120 -1.48 5.49 10.78
C ALA A 120 -1.46 5.07 9.30
N PHE A 121 -0.69 4.03 8.95
CA PHE A 121 -0.69 3.44 7.62
C PHE A 121 -2.08 2.94 7.19
N SER A 122 -2.78 2.26 8.11
CA SER A 122 -4.14 1.74 7.91
C SER A 122 -5.10 2.87 7.54
N ILE A 123 -5.06 3.95 8.31
CA ILE A 123 -5.89 5.12 8.13
C ILE A 123 -5.50 5.92 6.87
N SER A 124 -4.20 6.08 6.58
CA SER A 124 -3.75 6.89 5.45
C SER A 124 -4.21 6.31 4.10
N ALA A 125 -4.25 4.98 3.98
CA ALA A 125 -4.71 4.34 2.76
C ALA A 125 -6.23 4.30 2.59
N LEU A 126 -7.00 4.88 3.52
CA LEU A 126 -8.37 5.31 3.23
C LEU A 126 -8.38 6.48 2.22
N GLY A 127 -7.26 7.21 2.10
CA GLY A 127 -7.17 8.36 1.20
C GLY A 127 -8.22 9.43 1.50
N VAL A 128 -8.50 9.68 2.79
CA VAL A 128 -9.35 10.79 3.22
C VAL A 128 -8.47 12.04 3.30
N PRO A 129 -8.67 13.06 2.45
CA PRO A 129 -7.70 14.16 2.28
C PRO A 129 -7.26 14.82 3.60
N PHE A 130 -8.21 15.19 4.45
CA PHE A 130 -7.92 15.84 5.74
C PHE A 130 -7.08 14.95 6.67
N VAL A 131 -7.41 13.66 6.75
CA VAL A 131 -6.73 12.73 7.66
C VAL A 131 -5.34 12.38 7.11
N SER A 132 -5.24 12.10 5.81
CA SER A 132 -3.96 11.82 5.16
C SER A 132 -3.00 13.01 5.24
N GLN A 133 -3.50 14.25 5.12
CA GLN A 133 -2.71 15.46 5.35
C GLN A 133 -2.17 15.55 6.77
N GLN A 134 -3.01 15.36 7.80
CA GLN A 134 -2.56 15.40 9.20
C GLN A 134 -1.52 14.32 9.52
N LEU A 135 -1.70 13.11 8.99
CA LEU A 135 -0.76 12.02 9.16
C LEU A 135 0.58 12.33 8.48
N ALA A 136 0.55 12.89 7.27
CA ALA A 136 1.74 13.24 6.52
C ALA A 136 2.52 14.42 7.15
N GLU A 137 1.82 15.38 7.78
CA GLU A 137 2.43 16.50 8.48
C GLU A 137 3.00 16.12 9.85
N SER A 138 2.49 15.05 10.47
CA SER A 138 2.96 14.58 11.78
C SER A 138 4.46 14.30 11.77
N LYS A 139 5.17 14.93 12.71
CA LYS A 139 6.60 14.69 12.93
C LYS A 139 6.83 13.36 13.64
N VAL A 140 5.91 12.99 14.53
CA VAL A 140 5.99 11.73 15.30
C VAL A 140 5.85 10.53 14.36
N ILE A 141 4.82 10.52 13.51
CA ILE A 141 4.62 9.43 12.55
C ILE A 141 5.80 9.33 11.59
N ARG A 142 6.27 10.45 11.01
CA ARG A 142 7.44 10.45 10.13
C ARG A 142 8.71 9.97 10.82
N PHE A 143 8.90 10.29 12.10
CA PHE A 143 10.05 9.81 12.87
C PHE A 143 9.96 8.30 13.10
N ILE A 144 8.80 7.78 13.52
CA ILE A 144 8.59 6.34 13.70
C ILE A 144 8.76 5.60 12.37
N ASP A 145 8.18 6.12 11.29
CA ASP A 145 8.30 5.56 9.95
C ASP A 145 9.77 5.55 9.49
N GLY A 146 10.52 6.63 9.71
CA GLY A 146 11.95 6.70 9.39
C GLY A 146 12.82 5.71 10.16
N LEU A 147 12.42 5.32 11.37
CA LEU A 147 13.09 4.29 12.16
C LEU A 147 12.66 2.86 11.83
N THR A 148 11.51 2.69 11.16
CA THR A 148 10.96 1.37 10.84
C THR A 148 11.64 0.81 9.58
N PRO A 149 12.26 -0.38 9.63
CA PRO A 149 12.90 -0.96 8.46
C PRO A 149 11.89 -1.30 7.34
N ASN A 150 12.30 -1.14 6.07
CA ASN A 150 11.46 -1.45 4.91
C ASN A 150 10.87 -2.88 4.92
N PRO A 151 11.59 -3.96 5.29
CA PRO A 151 11.00 -5.29 5.36
C PRO A 151 9.79 -5.37 6.29
N VAL A 152 9.81 -4.62 7.41
CA VAL A 152 8.70 -4.58 8.36
C VAL A 152 7.51 -3.84 7.74
N LYS A 153 7.74 -2.69 7.09
CA LYS A 153 6.69 -1.93 6.39
C LYS A 153 6.02 -2.76 5.28
N SER A 154 6.83 -3.45 4.48
CA SER A 154 6.32 -4.31 3.41
C SER A 154 5.50 -5.47 3.95
N ALA A 155 5.95 -6.12 5.04
CA ALA A 155 5.18 -7.18 5.69
C ALA A 155 3.84 -6.65 6.23
N MET A 156 3.81 -5.46 6.84
CA MET A 156 2.57 -4.83 7.30
C MET A 156 1.62 -4.52 6.15
N ALA A 157 2.14 -4.02 5.02
CA ALA A 157 1.35 -3.75 3.82
C ALA A 157 0.75 -5.02 3.22
N GLN A 158 1.54 -6.10 3.12
CA GLN A 158 1.08 -7.42 2.66
C GLN A 158 -0.03 -7.98 3.56
N LEU A 159 0.17 -7.95 4.88
CA LEU A 159 -0.83 -8.42 5.84
C LEU A 159 -2.15 -7.64 5.71
N ARG A 160 -2.07 -6.32 5.53
CA ARG A 160 -3.26 -5.50 5.30
C ARG A 160 -3.95 -5.89 3.98
N SER A 161 -3.20 -5.99 2.89
CA SER A 161 -3.74 -6.32 1.57
C SER A 161 -4.43 -7.68 1.55
N ALA A 162 -3.88 -8.67 2.26
CA ALA A 162 -4.48 -9.98 2.38
C ALA A 162 -5.87 -9.97 3.06
N VAL A 163 -6.14 -8.98 3.92
CA VAL A 163 -7.44 -8.80 4.59
C VAL A 163 -8.43 -8.03 3.73
N ILE A 164 -7.96 -7.08 2.91
CA ILE A 164 -8.82 -6.19 2.11
C ILE A 164 -9.12 -6.77 0.72
N GLY A 165 -8.25 -7.62 0.17
CA GLY A 165 -8.38 -8.21 -1.18
C GLY A 165 -7.30 -7.74 -2.16
N ASP A 166 -7.13 -8.49 -3.26
CA ASP A 166 -6.21 -8.17 -4.34
C ASP A 166 -6.83 -7.10 -5.26
N GLY A 167 -6.32 -5.86 -5.20
CA GLY A 167 -6.81 -4.74 -6.02
C GLY A 167 -6.22 -4.64 -7.43
N ILE A 168 -5.65 -5.72 -7.98
CA ILE A 168 -5.03 -5.72 -9.32
C ILE A 168 -5.79 -6.65 -10.28
N PRO A 169 -6.17 -6.18 -11.48
CA PRO A 169 -6.73 -7.03 -12.53
C PRO A 169 -5.82 -8.22 -12.86
N THR A 170 -6.44 -9.35 -13.18
CA THR A 170 -5.73 -10.55 -13.63
C THR A 170 -6.12 -10.90 -15.05
N LEU A 171 -5.14 -11.33 -15.85
CA LEU A 171 -5.36 -11.75 -17.24
C LEU A 171 -5.03 -13.23 -17.41
N ILE A 172 -5.89 -13.90 -18.16
CA ILE A 172 -5.69 -15.29 -18.60
C ILE A 172 -4.92 -15.24 -19.93
N GLU A 173 -3.77 -15.92 -19.98
CA GLU A 173 -3.07 -16.11 -21.24
C GLU A 173 -3.75 -17.20 -22.08
N GLY A 174 -3.77 -17.01 -23.40
CA GLY A 174 -4.22 -18.04 -24.33
C GLY A 174 -3.40 -19.32 -24.20
N ILE A 175 -3.98 -20.46 -24.61
CA ILE A 175 -3.36 -21.79 -24.52
C ILE A 175 -2.16 -21.85 -25.49
N GLY A 176 -0.95 -21.57 -25.02
CA GLY A 176 0.30 -21.63 -25.77
C GLY A 176 1.49 -21.85 -24.84
N GLN A 177 2.56 -22.51 -25.33
CA GLN A 177 3.80 -22.67 -24.57
C GLN A 177 4.62 -21.38 -24.63
N ASP A 178 4.28 -20.39 -23.82
CA ASP A 178 5.17 -19.26 -23.59
C ASP A 178 6.35 -19.75 -22.75
N GLN A 179 7.54 -19.67 -23.35
CA GLN A 179 8.78 -20.02 -22.68
C GLN A 179 8.95 -19.07 -21.49
N GLN A 180 8.90 -19.59 -20.26
CA GLN A 180 9.03 -18.78 -19.05
C GLN A 180 10.35 -18.00 -19.07
N VAL A 181 10.26 -16.70 -19.32
CA VAL A 181 11.39 -15.78 -19.21
C VAL A 181 11.60 -15.54 -17.71
N PRO A 182 12.78 -15.89 -17.16
CA PRO A 182 13.05 -15.69 -15.74
C PRO A 182 13.04 -14.20 -15.39
N VAL A 183 12.54 -13.88 -14.20
CA VAL A 183 12.61 -12.52 -13.66
C VAL A 183 14.08 -12.14 -13.48
N PRO A 184 14.52 -10.97 -13.98
CA PRO A 184 15.90 -10.56 -13.81
C PRO A 184 16.23 -10.32 -12.34
N ASN A 185 17.49 -10.56 -11.96
CA ASN A 185 18.03 -10.25 -10.64
C ASN A 185 18.90 -8.98 -10.65
N ALA A 186 18.75 -8.13 -11.68
CA ALA A 186 19.52 -6.90 -11.82
C ALA A 186 19.10 -5.87 -10.77
N SER A 187 20.09 -5.13 -10.23
CA SER A 187 19.82 -4.03 -9.32
C SER A 187 19.10 -2.89 -10.04
N THR A 188 18.07 -2.35 -9.40
CA THR A 188 17.34 -1.15 -9.82
C THR A 188 17.79 0.11 -9.08
N ASP A 189 18.79 0.01 -8.20
CA ASP A 189 19.38 1.13 -7.48
C ASP A 189 20.41 1.84 -8.37
N THR A 190 19.91 2.53 -9.40
CA THR A 190 20.72 3.32 -10.33
C THR A 190 20.40 4.80 -10.19
N PRO A 191 21.34 5.72 -10.47
CA PRO A 191 21.07 7.15 -10.41
C PRO A 191 19.89 7.59 -11.28
N ALA A 192 19.66 6.92 -12.42
CA ALA A 192 18.56 7.24 -13.31
C ALA A 192 17.20 6.84 -12.73
N LEU A 193 17.08 5.61 -12.23
CA LEU A 193 15.85 5.12 -11.60
C LEU A 193 15.56 5.82 -10.27
N ASN A 194 16.59 6.18 -9.51
CA ASN A 194 16.45 6.96 -8.27
C ASN A 194 15.96 8.39 -8.51
N ARG A 195 16.35 9.01 -9.63
CA ARG A 195 15.75 10.29 -10.04
C ARG A 195 14.28 10.12 -10.44
N ALA A 196 13.97 9.06 -11.19
CA ALA A 196 12.60 8.78 -11.59
C ALA A 196 11.67 8.53 -10.38
N ALA A 197 12.19 7.89 -9.32
CA ALA A 197 11.45 7.63 -8.08
C ALA A 197 10.80 8.88 -7.47
N GLY A 198 11.43 10.06 -7.61
CA GLY A 198 10.88 11.33 -7.11
C GLY A 198 9.58 11.76 -7.79
N SER A 199 9.28 11.20 -8.96
CA SER A 199 8.08 11.48 -9.77
C SER A 199 7.06 10.35 -9.76
N VAL A 200 7.27 9.31 -8.94
CA VAL A 200 6.36 8.18 -8.75
C VAL A 200 5.63 8.35 -7.42
N LEU A 201 4.31 8.47 -7.48
CA LEU A 201 3.46 8.88 -6.38
C LEU A 201 2.55 7.74 -5.97
N LYS A 202 2.22 7.66 -4.67
CA LYS A 202 1.24 6.69 -4.19
C LYS A 202 -0.15 7.33 -4.27
N ILE A 203 -1.13 6.57 -4.72
CA ILE A 203 -2.53 7.01 -4.81
C ILE A 203 -3.34 6.17 -3.84
N ALA A 204 -4.22 6.83 -3.08
CA ALA A 204 -5.16 6.19 -2.17
C ALA A 204 -6.53 6.86 -2.22
N GLY A 205 -7.60 6.11 -1.97
CA GLY A 205 -8.93 6.70 -1.84
C GLY A 205 -10.02 5.70 -1.50
N THR A 206 -11.07 6.16 -0.83
CA THR A 206 -12.24 5.34 -0.51
C THR A 206 -13.34 5.53 -1.54
N ALA A 207 -13.80 4.43 -2.13
CA ALA A 207 -15.05 4.36 -2.87
C ALA A 207 -16.21 4.09 -1.90
N PHE A 208 -16.72 5.15 -1.27
CA PHE A 208 -17.71 5.07 -0.18
C PHE A 208 -18.97 4.29 -0.55
N GLN A 209 -19.40 4.36 -1.80
CA GLN A 209 -20.60 3.69 -2.30
C GLN A 209 -20.50 2.16 -2.18
N CYS A 210 -19.28 1.62 -2.09
CA CYS A 210 -19.02 0.19 -2.10
C CYS A 210 -18.21 -0.27 -0.89
N GLY A 211 -17.89 0.63 0.04
CA GLY A 211 -17.09 0.33 1.22
C GLY A 211 -15.68 -0.17 0.88
N GLN A 212 -15.16 0.19 -0.29
CA GLN A 212 -13.86 -0.26 -0.79
C GLN A 212 -12.80 0.84 -0.67
N ASN A 213 -11.58 0.43 -0.35
CA ASN A 213 -10.41 1.32 -0.38
C ASN A 213 -9.53 0.92 -1.54
N GLN A 214 -9.15 1.90 -2.35
CA GLN A 214 -8.25 1.74 -3.47
C GLN A 214 -6.88 2.26 -3.09
N THR A 215 -5.85 1.49 -3.44
CA THR A 215 -4.46 1.93 -3.41
C THR A 215 -3.78 1.55 -4.70
N GLY A 216 -2.91 2.43 -5.17
CA GLY A 216 -2.17 2.22 -6.39
C GLY A 216 -0.99 3.18 -6.50
N THR A 217 -0.43 3.20 -7.68
CA THR A 217 0.69 4.05 -8.05
C THR A 217 0.26 5.00 -9.17
N GLY A 218 0.87 6.16 -9.23
CA GLY A 218 0.81 7.03 -10.40
C GLY A 218 2.15 7.71 -10.64
N PHE A 219 2.29 8.42 -11.76
CA PHE A 219 3.50 9.18 -12.05
C PHE A 219 3.19 10.49 -12.77
N VAL A 220 4.05 11.48 -12.56
CA VAL A 220 3.88 12.81 -13.13
C VAL A 220 4.20 12.80 -14.63
N VAL A 221 3.26 13.24 -15.45
CA VAL A 221 3.42 13.34 -16.93
C VAL A 221 3.52 14.78 -17.42
N SER A 222 3.00 15.73 -16.65
CA SER A 222 3.15 17.16 -16.86
C SER A 222 2.90 17.90 -15.54
N PRO A 223 3.23 19.21 -15.42
CA PRO A 223 3.03 19.95 -14.19
C PRO A 223 1.61 19.80 -13.63
N GLY A 224 1.48 19.31 -12.40
CA GLY A 224 0.18 19.10 -11.76
C GLY A 224 -0.68 17.99 -12.38
N ARG A 225 -0.12 17.10 -13.21
CA ARG A 225 -0.85 15.98 -13.82
C ARG A 225 -0.17 14.65 -13.57
N VAL A 226 -0.95 13.71 -13.05
CA VAL A 226 -0.49 12.37 -12.67
C VAL A 226 -1.30 11.35 -13.46
N VAL A 227 -0.61 10.48 -14.20
CA VAL A 227 -1.25 9.30 -14.83
C VAL A 227 -1.29 8.17 -13.82
N THR A 228 -2.38 7.40 -13.86
CA THR A 228 -2.57 6.14 -13.13
C THR A 228 -3.55 5.25 -13.91
N ASN A 229 -3.90 4.09 -13.36
CA ASN A 229 -4.97 3.28 -13.91
C ASN A 229 -6.35 3.79 -13.52
N ALA A 230 -7.35 3.52 -14.36
CA ALA A 230 -8.73 3.88 -14.07
C ALA A 230 -9.27 3.08 -12.87
N HIS A 231 -8.93 1.79 -12.73
CA HIS A 231 -9.39 0.98 -11.61
C HIS A 231 -8.86 1.48 -10.25
N VAL A 232 -7.68 2.12 -10.21
CA VAL A 232 -7.10 2.70 -8.99
C VAL A 232 -7.96 3.84 -8.43
N VAL A 233 -8.75 4.50 -9.28
CA VAL A 233 -9.61 5.63 -8.89
C VAL A 233 -11.09 5.36 -9.10
N ALA A 234 -11.46 4.14 -9.51
CA ALA A 234 -12.84 3.76 -9.80
C ALA A 234 -13.74 3.94 -8.56
N GLY A 235 -14.81 4.72 -8.71
CA GLY A 235 -15.75 5.05 -7.62
C GLY A 235 -15.19 5.98 -6.54
N VAL A 236 -13.94 6.44 -6.64
CA VAL A 236 -13.30 7.34 -5.67
C VAL A 236 -13.60 8.79 -6.03
N SER A 237 -14.36 9.49 -5.19
CA SER A 237 -14.76 10.88 -5.46
C SER A 237 -13.60 11.88 -5.35
N GLN A 238 -12.67 11.66 -4.42
CA GLN A 238 -11.53 12.55 -4.19
C GLN A 238 -10.30 11.72 -3.79
N PRO A 239 -9.51 11.24 -4.77
CA PRO A 239 -8.30 10.50 -4.47
C PRO A 239 -7.27 11.40 -3.77
N VAL A 240 -6.40 10.79 -2.97
CA VAL A 240 -5.24 11.42 -2.34
C VAL A 240 -3.98 10.92 -3.00
N VAL A 241 -3.09 11.85 -3.30
CA VAL A 241 -1.78 11.60 -3.88
C VAL A 241 -0.72 11.87 -2.82
N GLU A 242 -0.02 10.82 -2.39
CA GLU A 242 1.09 10.91 -1.44
C GLU A 242 2.42 11.02 -2.23
N ILE A 243 3.17 12.08 -1.92
CA ILE A 243 4.42 12.43 -2.60
C ILE A 243 5.60 11.91 -1.75
N PRO A 244 6.60 11.22 -2.35
CA PRO A 244 7.81 10.82 -1.65
C PRO A 244 8.43 11.98 -0.86
N GLY A 245 8.40 11.90 0.47
CA GLY A 245 8.94 12.95 1.36
C GLY A 245 8.23 14.31 1.32
N GLY A 246 7.18 14.48 0.50
CA GLY A 246 6.56 15.77 0.18
C GLY A 246 5.16 16.00 0.73
N GLY A 247 4.56 15.01 1.39
CA GLY A 247 3.23 15.11 2.02
C GLY A 247 2.10 14.45 1.22
N ALA A 248 0.86 14.75 1.56
CA ALA A 248 -0.34 14.23 0.89
C ALA A 248 -1.17 15.38 0.30
N MET A 249 -1.58 15.25 -0.96
CA MET A 249 -2.36 16.27 -1.67
C MET A 249 -3.65 15.66 -2.24
N PRO A 250 -4.79 16.38 -2.21
CA PRO A 250 -6.00 15.92 -2.89
C PRO A 250 -5.80 15.98 -4.41
N GLY A 251 -6.23 14.93 -5.10
CA GLY A 251 -6.33 14.85 -6.54
C GLY A 251 -7.77 15.01 -7.02
N ARG A 252 -7.93 15.40 -8.28
CA ARG A 252 -9.21 15.40 -9.00
C ARG A 252 -9.08 14.57 -10.26
N VAL A 253 -9.99 13.64 -10.50
CA VAL A 253 -10.02 12.88 -11.76
C VAL A 253 -10.45 13.81 -12.88
N VAL A 254 -9.58 14.06 -13.86
CA VAL A 254 -9.83 14.94 -15.02
C VAL A 254 -9.86 14.18 -16.35
N TYR A 255 -9.48 12.90 -16.34
CA TYR A 255 -9.62 11.95 -17.43
C TYR A 255 -9.85 10.57 -16.84
N PHE A 256 -10.76 9.81 -17.44
CA PHE A 256 -11.09 8.46 -17.03
C PHE A 256 -11.52 7.63 -18.26
N ASP A 257 -10.74 6.61 -18.58
CA ASP A 257 -11.04 5.63 -19.62
C ASP A 257 -11.08 4.23 -18.99
N SER A 258 -12.30 3.72 -18.80
CA SER A 258 -12.53 2.40 -18.22
C SER A 258 -12.18 1.24 -19.16
N LYS A 259 -12.04 1.51 -20.47
CA LYS A 259 -11.72 0.46 -21.46
C LYS A 259 -10.22 0.23 -21.55
N ARG A 260 -9.44 1.31 -21.58
CA ARG A 260 -7.97 1.25 -21.60
C ARG A 260 -7.34 1.24 -20.22
N ASP A 261 -8.15 1.29 -19.18
CA ASP A 261 -7.72 1.38 -17.80
C ASP A 261 -6.73 2.52 -17.54
N LEU A 262 -7.02 3.72 -18.06
CA LEU A 262 -6.19 4.91 -17.87
C LEU A 262 -6.99 6.04 -17.20
N ALA A 263 -6.36 6.73 -16.26
CA ALA A 263 -6.88 7.94 -15.65
C ALA A 263 -5.80 9.02 -15.51
N VAL A 264 -6.23 10.28 -15.51
CA VAL A 264 -5.37 11.43 -15.19
C VAL A 264 -5.95 12.17 -14.00
N LEU A 265 -5.09 12.39 -13.00
CA LEU A 265 -5.39 13.23 -11.85
C LEU A 265 -4.78 14.62 -12.03
N ALA A 266 -5.58 15.65 -11.79
CA ALA A 266 -5.09 17.00 -11.53
C ALA A 266 -4.78 17.16 -10.04
N VAL A 267 -3.55 17.56 -9.71
CA VAL A 267 -3.08 17.78 -8.34
C VAL A 267 -2.58 19.21 -8.24
N ASP A 268 -3.41 20.07 -7.64
CA ASP A 268 -3.12 21.51 -7.56
C ASP A 268 -1.94 21.76 -6.61
N GLY A 269 -0.95 22.54 -7.05
CA GLY A 269 0.25 22.85 -6.27
C GLY A 269 1.36 21.79 -6.30
N LEU A 270 1.19 20.70 -7.06
CA LEU A 270 2.24 19.69 -7.25
C LEU A 270 3.40 20.27 -8.10
N THR A 271 4.58 20.40 -7.48
CA THR A 271 5.80 20.93 -8.12
C THR A 271 6.77 19.84 -8.61
N THR A 272 6.38 18.56 -8.47
CA THR A 272 7.19 17.42 -8.89
C THR A 272 7.38 17.41 -10.40
N ALA A 273 8.60 17.12 -10.87
CA ALA A 273 8.93 17.09 -12.30
C ALA A 273 8.25 15.93 -13.02
N ALA A 274 7.89 16.13 -14.28
CA ALA A 274 7.37 15.06 -15.14
C ALA A 274 8.46 14.06 -15.53
N LEU A 275 8.09 12.79 -15.66
CA LEU A 275 8.97 11.77 -16.22
C LEU A 275 9.05 11.90 -17.75
N PRO A 276 10.23 11.72 -18.36
CA PRO A 276 10.36 11.67 -19.80
C PRO A 276 9.68 10.41 -20.35
N LEU A 277 9.09 10.50 -21.55
CA LEU A 277 8.47 9.36 -22.23
C LEU A 277 9.45 8.73 -23.23
N SER A 278 9.50 7.41 -23.27
CA SER A 278 10.27 6.58 -24.20
C SER A 278 9.40 6.09 -25.36
N PRO A 279 9.95 5.77 -26.53
CA PRO A 279 9.30 4.86 -27.48
C PRO A 279 9.06 3.49 -26.85
N ASP A 280 8.26 2.68 -27.55
CA ASP A 280 8.04 1.28 -27.23
C ASP A 280 9.38 0.51 -27.16
N LEU A 281 9.48 -0.38 -26.18
CA LEU A 281 10.63 -1.24 -25.96
C LEU A 281 10.53 -2.55 -26.77
N PRO A 282 11.62 -2.99 -27.44
CA PRO A 282 11.68 -4.31 -28.07
C PRO A 282 11.65 -5.45 -27.05
N ALA A 283 11.23 -6.64 -27.49
CA ALA A 283 11.36 -7.88 -26.72
C ALA A 283 12.83 -8.16 -26.33
N GLY A 284 13.04 -8.72 -25.14
CA GLY A 284 14.35 -8.97 -24.53
C GLY A 284 14.96 -7.76 -23.84
N THR A 285 14.33 -6.59 -23.89
CA THR A 285 14.88 -5.36 -23.29
C THR A 285 14.74 -5.38 -21.76
N ALA A 286 15.83 -5.05 -21.07
CA ALA A 286 15.82 -4.84 -19.62
C ALA A 286 15.10 -3.54 -19.27
N ALA A 287 14.21 -3.62 -18.28
CA ALA A 287 13.40 -2.53 -17.78
C ALA A 287 13.31 -2.61 -16.24
N ALA A 288 12.64 -1.63 -15.65
CA ALA A 288 12.23 -1.67 -14.25
C ALA A 288 10.79 -1.17 -14.15
N PHE A 289 10.05 -1.61 -13.14
CA PHE A 289 8.78 -0.97 -12.79
C PHE A 289 8.87 -0.43 -11.36
N ALA A 290 8.20 0.69 -11.15
CA ALA A 290 8.26 1.42 -9.89
C ALA A 290 6.86 1.64 -9.33
N GLY A 291 6.71 1.50 -8.02
CA GLY A 291 5.44 1.73 -7.36
C GLY A 291 5.40 1.36 -5.89
N TYR A 292 4.19 1.22 -5.38
CA TYR A 292 3.89 1.02 -3.96
C TYR A 292 3.12 -0.30 -3.76
N PRO A 293 3.79 -1.46 -3.81
CA PRO A 293 3.17 -2.75 -3.59
C PRO A 293 2.34 -2.75 -2.30
N HIS A 294 1.08 -3.17 -2.39
CA HIS A 294 0.11 -3.23 -1.31
C HIS A 294 -0.12 -1.88 -0.60
N GLY A 295 0.17 -0.77 -1.29
CA GLY A 295 0.16 0.59 -0.72
C GLY A 295 1.32 0.86 0.26
N GLY A 296 2.30 -0.04 0.35
CA GLY A 296 3.45 -0.01 1.25
C GLY A 296 4.53 1.02 0.88
N PRO A 297 5.81 0.80 1.23
CA PRO A 297 6.89 1.69 0.83
C PRO A 297 7.14 1.64 -0.67
N TYR A 298 7.77 2.69 -1.21
CA TYR A 298 8.22 2.72 -2.59
C TYR A 298 9.16 1.53 -2.88
N THR A 299 8.97 0.90 -4.03
CA THR A 299 9.86 -0.12 -4.57
C THR A 299 10.13 0.14 -6.05
N SER A 300 11.34 -0.26 -6.49
CA SER A 300 11.70 -0.37 -7.90
C SER A 300 12.18 -1.79 -8.13
N LYS A 301 11.54 -2.54 -9.02
CA LYS A 301 11.87 -3.95 -9.31
C LYS A 301 12.26 -4.13 -10.78
N PRO A 302 13.21 -5.02 -11.08
CA PRO A 302 13.61 -5.26 -12.46
C PRO A 302 12.53 -6.03 -13.22
N ALA A 303 12.50 -5.84 -14.54
CA ALA A 303 11.67 -6.61 -15.46
C ALA A 303 12.38 -6.82 -16.81
N THR A 304 11.98 -7.87 -17.53
CA THR A 304 12.32 -8.03 -18.94
C THR A 304 11.07 -7.89 -19.78
N VAL A 305 11.13 -7.05 -20.81
CA VAL A 305 10.06 -6.92 -21.80
C VAL A 305 10.03 -8.17 -22.66
N GLN A 306 8.92 -8.90 -22.68
CA GLN A 306 8.74 -10.07 -23.54
C GLN A 306 8.20 -9.68 -24.93
N GLY A 307 7.62 -8.49 -25.04
CA GLY A 307 7.08 -7.92 -26.27
C GLY A 307 5.67 -7.39 -26.08
N ILE A 308 5.11 -6.84 -27.15
CA ILE A 308 3.68 -6.51 -27.23
C ILE A 308 2.96 -7.75 -27.75
N SER A 309 1.82 -8.08 -27.16
CA SER A 309 0.99 -9.21 -27.57
C SER A 309 -0.47 -8.83 -27.47
N THR A 310 -1.26 -9.35 -28.41
CA THR A 310 -2.72 -9.21 -28.33
C THR A 310 -3.26 -10.24 -27.35
N VAL A 311 -3.97 -9.77 -26.31
CA VAL A 311 -4.67 -10.63 -25.34
C VAL A 311 -6.11 -10.16 -25.17
N LEU A 312 -6.96 -10.99 -24.60
CA LEU A 312 -8.33 -10.57 -24.24
C LEU A 312 -8.27 -9.78 -22.94
N VAL A 313 -8.52 -8.48 -23.02
CA VAL A 313 -8.54 -7.57 -21.88
C VAL A 313 -10.00 -7.19 -21.60
N PRO A 314 -10.58 -7.57 -20.44
CA PRO A 314 -11.86 -7.02 -20.01
C PRO A 314 -11.70 -5.54 -19.65
N ASP A 315 -12.79 -4.79 -19.69
CA ASP A 315 -12.79 -3.47 -19.06
C ASP A 315 -12.58 -3.58 -17.54
N ILE A 316 -12.37 -2.46 -16.86
CA ILE A 316 -12.13 -2.45 -15.41
C ILE A 316 -13.30 -3.03 -14.57
N TYR A 317 -14.47 -3.24 -15.17
CA TYR A 317 -15.65 -3.83 -14.53
C TYR A 317 -15.81 -5.32 -14.83
N GLY A 318 -14.82 -5.94 -15.49
CA GLY A 318 -14.84 -7.36 -15.86
C GLY A 318 -15.73 -7.67 -17.06
N ASN A 319 -16.23 -6.67 -17.77
CA ASN A 319 -17.15 -6.87 -18.88
C ASN A 319 -16.43 -6.83 -20.24
N ASN A 320 -17.05 -7.47 -21.22
CA ASN A 320 -16.70 -7.39 -22.64
C ASN A 320 -15.20 -7.54 -22.94
N PRO A 321 -14.57 -8.70 -22.64
CA PRO A 321 -13.18 -8.92 -23.03
C PRO A 321 -12.99 -8.72 -24.53
N VAL A 322 -12.15 -7.76 -24.91
CA VAL A 322 -11.82 -7.47 -26.31
C VAL A 322 -10.34 -7.74 -26.55
N PRO A 323 -9.96 -8.15 -27.78
CA PRO A 323 -8.55 -8.21 -28.16
C PRO A 323 -7.91 -6.82 -28.05
N ASP A 324 -6.86 -6.71 -27.24
CA ASP A 324 -6.10 -5.47 -27.04
C ASP A 324 -4.59 -5.75 -26.97
N GLU A 325 -3.79 -4.76 -27.34
CA GLU A 325 -2.32 -4.86 -27.34
C GLU A 325 -1.76 -4.50 -25.96
N VAL A 326 -1.04 -5.44 -25.34
CA VAL A 326 -0.43 -5.22 -24.03
C VAL A 326 1.05 -5.56 -24.04
N TYR A 327 1.83 -4.87 -23.21
CA TYR A 327 3.19 -5.30 -22.91
C TYR A 327 3.19 -6.49 -21.96
N LYS A 328 3.82 -7.59 -22.37
CA LYS A 328 4.14 -8.70 -21.49
C LYS A 328 5.49 -8.48 -20.82
N LEU A 329 5.56 -8.69 -19.51
CA LEU A 329 6.75 -8.47 -18.70
C LEU A 329 7.07 -9.72 -17.87
N ALA A 330 8.32 -10.17 -17.89
CA ALA A 330 8.85 -11.05 -16.85
C ALA A 330 9.23 -10.17 -15.65
N GLY A 331 8.41 -10.19 -14.60
CA GLY A 331 8.54 -9.31 -13.44
C GLY A 331 7.51 -9.62 -12.37
N ASP A 332 7.92 -9.50 -11.11
CA ASP A 332 7.08 -9.77 -9.93
C ASP A 332 6.15 -8.58 -9.62
N VAL A 333 5.14 -8.42 -10.46
CA VAL A 333 4.10 -7.39 -10.32
C VAL A 333 3.11 -7.80 -9.23
N GLN A 334 2.87 -6.87 -8.30
CA GLN A 334 2.03 -7.07 -7.11
C GLN A 334 0.91 -6.02 -7.10
N PRO A 335 -0.21 -6.29 -6.38
CA PRO A 335 -1.22 -5.28 -6.09
C PRO A 335 -0.58 -3.97 -5.63
N GLY A 336 -1.10 -2.82 -6.03
CA GLY A 336 -0.53 -1.50 -5.71
C GLY A 336 0.55 -1.01 -6.68
N ASN A 337 1.15 -1.87 -7.50
CA ASN A 337 1.99 -1.42 -8.61
C ASN A 337 1.18 -0.83 -9.77
N SER A 338 -0.11 -1.18 -9.86
CA SER A 338 -1.04 -0.66 -10.86
C SER A 338 -0.99 0.87 -10.93
N GLY A 339 -0.90 1.39 -12.14
CA GLY A 339 -0.77 2.80 -12.49
C GLY A 339 0.65 3.32 -12.41
N GLY A 340 1.60 2.52 -11.92
CA GLY A 340 3.02 2.83 -11.89
C GLY A 340 3.69 2.74 -13.26
N PRO A 341 4.81 3.45 -13.47
CA PRO A 341 5.48 3.42 -14.75
C PRO A 341 6.29 2.13 -14.93
N LEU A 342 6.21 1.56 -16.14
CA LEU A 342 7.30 0.76 -16.69
C LEU A 342 8.38 1.74 -17.16
N LEU A 343 9.60 1.57 -16.68
CA LEU A 343 10.74 2.44 -16.90
C LEU A 343 11.82 1.75 -17.73
N THR A 344 12.39 2.49 -18.67
CA THR A 344 13.69 2.16 -19.24
C THR A 344 14.78 2.24 -18.16
N THR A 345 15.94 1.63 -18.41
CA THR A 345 17.11 1.73 -17.51
C THR A 345 17.60 3.18 -17.31
N ASN A 346 17.21 4.10 -18.19
CA ASN A 346 17.49 5.53 -18.11
C ASN A 346 16.40 6.34 -17.36
N GLY A 347 15.36 5.69 -16.84
CA GLY A 347 14.30 6.34 -16.07
C GLY A 347 13.22 7.03 -16.91
N ALA A 348 13.10 6.69 -18.19
CA ALA A 348 12.01 7.16 -19.04
C ALA A 348 10.85 6.15 -19.07
N VAL A 349 9.61 6.63 -19.13
CA VAL A 349 8.39 5.80 -19.12
C VAL A 349 8.20 5.11 -20.47
N ALA A 350 8.04 3.79 -20.44
CA ALA A 350 7.78 2.93 -21.59
C ALA A 350 6.42 2.22 -21.52
N GLY A 351 5.62 2.50 -20.49
CA GLY A 351 4.26 1.96 -20.32
C GLY A 351 3.72 2.19 -18.92
N VAL A 352 2.51 1.69 -18.66
CA VAL A 352 1.84 1.77 -17.34
C VAL A 352 1.50 0.37 -16.85
N ILE A 353 2.06 -0.06 -15.71
CA ILE A 353 1.70 -1.36 -15.11
C ILE A 353 0.20 -1.38 -14.81
N PHE A 354 -0.53 -2.42 -15.21
CA PHE A 354 -1.98 -2.48 -14.95
C PHE A 354 -2.51 -3.83 -14.47
N ALA A 355 -1.87 -4.95 -14.85
CA ALA A 355 -2.36 -6.28 -14.50
C ALA A 355 -1.23 -7.27 -14.21
N LYS A 356 -1.59 -8.42 -13.63
CA LYS A 356 -0.72 -9.60 -13.49
C LYS A 356 -1.36 -10.84 -14.12
N THR A 357 -0.59 -11.90 -14.33
CA THR A 357 -1.15 -13.19 -14.76
C THR A 357 -2.00 -13.82 -13.65
N THR A 358 -3.01 -14.62 -14.02
CA THR A 358 -3.77 -15.46 -13.07
C THR A 358 -2.96 -16.64 -12.53
N THR A 359 -1.81 -16.94 -13.13
CA THR A 359 -0.93 -18.06 -12.73
C THR A 359 0.06 -17.63 -11.64
N ASP A 360 0.71 -18.60 -10.99
CA ASP A 360 1.79 -18.31 -10.02
C ASP A 360 3.09 -17.82 -10.69
N ALA A 361 3.10 -17.63 -12.02
CA ALA A 361 4.26 -17.11 -12.73
C ALA A 361 4.47 -15.62 -12.41
N ALA A 362 5.72 -15.21 -12.26
CA ALA A 362 6.09 -13.81 -12.07
C ALA A 362 6.03 -13.06 -13.42
N MET A 363 4.80 -12.83 -13.87
CA MET A 363 4.48 -12.15 -15.11
C MET A 363 3.50 -11.00 -14.86
N GLY A 364 3.84 -9.84 -15.42
CA GLY A 364 3.04 -8.64 -15.36
C GLY A 364 2.67 -8.13 -16.74
N PHE A 365 1.67 -7.25 -16.78
CA PHE A 365 1.24 -6.58 -18.00
C PHE A 365 1.29 -5.06 -17.84
N ALA A 366 1.66 -4.38 -18.91
CA ALA A 366 1.64 -2.93 -18.98
C ALA A 366 0.88 -2.42 -20.21
N ILE A 367 0.24 -1.27 -20.06
CA ILE A 367 -0.38 -0.51 -21.14
C ILE A 367 0.75 0.07 -22.01
N PRO A 368 0.75 -0.17 -23.34
CA PRO A 368 1.81 0.27 -24.24
C PRO A 368 1.79 1.78 -24.50
N MET A 369 2.87 2.28 -25.14
CA MET A 369 2.98 3.71 -25.39
C MET A 369 1.98 4.23 -26.41
N ILE A 370 1.43 3.35 -27.27
CA ILE A 370 0.40 3.74 -28.25
C ILE A 370 -0.87 4.28 -27.57
N ASP A 371 -1.24 3.74 -26.41
CA ASP A 371 -2.37 4.22 -25.61
C ASP A 371 -1.98 5.33 -24.64
N LEU A 372 -0.79 5.24 -24.03
CA LEU A 372 -0.35 6.25 -23.05
C LEU A 372 -0.02 7.61 -23.69
N ARG A 373 0.66 7.63 -24.85
CA ARG A 373 1.18 8.87 -25.45
C ARG A 373 0.09 9.90 -25.76
N PRO A 374 -1.05 9.54 -26.38
CA PRO A 374 -2.14 10.49 -26.61
C PRO A 374 -2.65 11.11 -25.31
N VAL A 375 -2.89 10.28 -24.29
CA VAL A 375 -3.39 10.74 -22.98
C VAL A 375 -2.38 11.66 -22.29
N ALA A 376 -1.09 11.31 -22.30
CA ALA A 376 -0.04 12.13 -21.70
C ALA A 376 0.14 13.47 -22.43
N ALA A 377 -0.04 13.50 -23.76
CA ALA A 377 0.02 14.74 -24.54
C ALA A 377 -1.19 15.65 -24.30
N GLU A 378 -2.38 15.08 -24.05
CA GLU A 378 -3.60 15.82 -23.74
C GLU A 378 -3.65 16.31 -22.28
N ALA A 379 -3.02 15.58 -21.35
CA ALA A 379 -3.04 15.82 -19.91
C ALA A 379 -2.89 17.30 -19.46
N PRO A 380 -1.98 18.12 -20.04
CA PRO A 380 -1.85 19.53 -19.65
C PRO A 380 -3.13 20.36 -19.87
N SER A 381 -3.95 19.99 -20.85
CA SER A 381 -5.19 20.71 -21.21
C SER A 381 -6.40 20.29 -20.38
N LEU A 382 -6.36 19.09 -19.77
CA LEU A 382 -7.44 18.53 -18.96
C LEU A 382 -7.50 19.25 -17.62
N SER A 383 -8.65 19.80 -17.25
CA SER A 383 -8.82 20.60 -16.01
C SER A 383 -10.17 20.44 -15.32
N SER A 384 -11.22 20.12 -16.08
CA SER A 384 -12.55 19.90 -15.55
C SER A 384 -12.65 18.50 -14.92
N PRO A 385 -13.19 18.37 -13.70
CA PRO A 385 -13.42 17.07 -13.11
C PRO A 385 -14.37 16.22 -13.96
N VAL A 386 -14.07 14.94 -14.08
CA VAL A 386 -14.93 13.94 -14.72
C VAL A 386 -15.36 12.90 -13.69
N SER A 387 -16.40 12.14 -14.02
CA SER A 387 -16.82 11.01 -13.18
C SER A 387 -15.70 9.96 -13.11
N SER A 388 -15.45 9.44 -11.91
CA SER A 388 -14.52 8.34 -11.65
C SER A 388 -15.15 6.96 -11.89
N GLY A 389 -16.26 6.90 -12.64
CA GLY A 389 -16.97 5.65 -12.91
C GLY A 389 -17.71 5.07 -11.70
N GLN A 390 -18.04 3.79 -11.80
CA GLN A 390 -18.70 3.00 -10.75
C GLN A 390 -17.65 2.21 -9.96
N CYS A 391 -18.09 1.50 -8.93
CA CYS A 391 -17.21 0.57 -8.24
C CYS A 391 -16.92 -0.67 -9.08
N ILE A 392 -15.70 -1.16 -8.98
CA ILE A 392 -15.31 -2.47 -9.47
C ILE A 392 -15.89 -3.55 -8.54
N GLN A 393 -16.38 -4.64 -9.11
CA GLN A 393 -16.70 -5.85 -8.34
C GLN A 393 -15.38 -6.58 -8.09
N GLN A 394 -15.07 -6.88 -6.83
CA GLN A 394 -13.89 -7.67 -6.45
C GLN A 394 -14.20 -9.16 -6.46
#